data_AF-A0A522ECN1-F1
#
_entry.id   AF-A0A522ECN1-F1
#
_cell.length_a   1.000
_cell.length_b   1.000
_cell.length_c   1.000
_cell.angle_alpha   90.00
_cell.angle_beta   90.00
_cell.angle_gamma   90.00
#
_symmetry.space_group_name_H-M   'P 1'
#
loop_
_entity.id
_entity.type
_entity.pdbx_description
1 polymer ?
#
loop_
_entity_poly.entity_id
_entity_poly.type
_entity_poly.pdbx_seq_one_letter_code
_entity_poly.pdbx_strand_id
1 'polypeptide(L)' 'MDVAITRMSSKGQIVIPAEMREGINEGDKLVIIKNDHQLIMKKASDFDKNLKDDIEFAR' A
#
# COMPACT_ATOMS: atom_id res chain seq x y z
N MET A 1 -4.32 14.94 -3.20
CA MET A 1 -3.32 14.42 -2.23
C MET A 1 -4.05 14.37 -0.92
N ASP A 2 -4.45 13.18 -0.53
CA ASP A 2 -5.32 12.94 0.63
C ASP A 2 -4.48 12.30 1.72
N VAL A 3 -4.60 12.81 2.95
CA VAL A 3 -3.82 12.35 4.10
C VAL A 3 -4.79 12.07 5.24
N ALA A 4 -4.71 10.86 5.80
CA ALA A 4 -5.49 10.46 6.96
C ALA A 4 -4.57 9.82 8.00
N ILE A 5 -4.86 10.08 9.28
CA ILE A 5 -4.21 9.41 10.40
C ILE A 5 -5.10 8.24 10.81
N THR A 6 -4.55 7.03 10.79
CA THR A 6 -5.21 5.80 11.25
C THR A 6 -4.38 5.14 12.34
N ARG A 7 -4.96 4.16 13.03
CA ARG A 7 -4.28 3.40 14.08
C ARG A 7 -4.31 1.92 13.75
N MET A 8 -3.31 1.20 14.25
CA MET A 8 -3.32 -0.25 14.20
C MET A 8 -4.43 -0.79 15.12
N SER A 9 -5.24 -1.71 14.60
CA SER A 9 -6.23 -2.42 15.41
C SER A 9 -5.53 -3.41 16.35
N SER A 10 -6.26 -3.90 17.36
CA SER A 10 -5.75 -4.95 18.27
C SER A 10 -5.38 -6.25 17.56
N LYS A 11 -5.87 -6.46 16.33
CA LYS A 11 -5.54 -7.61 15.48
C LYS A 11 -4.33 -7.35 14.56
N GLY A 12 -3.63 -6.22 14.73
CA GLY A 12 -2.50 -5.84 13.90
C GLY A 12 -2.88 -5.32 12.50
N GLN A 13 -4.15 -4.96 12.28
CA GLN A 13 -4.64 -4.49 10.97
C GLN A 13 -4.64 -2.97 10.90
N ILE A 14 -4.25 -2.41 9.76
CA ILE A 14 -4.38 -0.98 9.47
C ILE A 14 -5.59 -0.79 8.55
N VAL A 15 -6.49 0.11 8.92
CA VAL A 15 -7.71 0.38 8.15
C VAL A 15 -7.45 1.54 7.19
N ILE A 16 -7.67 1.31 5.91
CA ILE A 16 -7.73 2.35 4.88
C ILE A 16 -9.13 2.98 4.95
N PRO A 17 -9.25 4.31 5.19
CA PRO A 17 -10.52 5.02 5.22
C PRO A 17 -11.32 4.83 3.93
N ALA A 18 -12.65 4.92 4.02
CA ALA A 18 -13.53 4.60 2.90
C ALA A 18 -13.31 5.53 1.70
N GLU A 19 -13.09 6.81 1.98
CA GLU A 19 -12.78 7.86 1.01
C GLU A 19 -11.44 7.66 0.28
N MET A 20 -10.50 6.92 0.88
CA MET A 20 -9.20 6.60 0.28
C MET A 20 -9.16 5.21 -0.38
N ARG A 21 -10.29 4.48 -0.35
CA ARG A 21 -10.39 3.12 -0.90
C ARG A 21 -10.70 3.12 -2.40
N GLU A 22 -10.86 4.28 -3.03
CA GLU A 22 -11.13 4.36 -4.46
C GLU A 22 -10.07 3.57 -5.25
N GLY A 23 -10.54 2.66 -6.10
CA GLY A 23 -9.69 1.80 -6.88
C GLY A 23 -9.04 0.64 -6.10
N ILE A 24 -9.38 0.34 -4.84
CA ILE A 24 -8.99 -0.88 -4.12
C ILE A 24 -10.24 -1.70 -3.78
N ASN A 25 -10.36 -2.90 -4.36
CA ASN A 25 -11.52 -3.76 -4.20
C ASN A 25 -11.24 -4.94 -3.28
N GLU A 26 -12.30 -5.53 -2.75
CA GLU A 26 -12.20 -6.78 -2.00
C GLU A 26 -11.58 -7.89 -2.86
N GLY A 27 -10.61 -8.62 -2.31
CA GLY A 27 -9.87 -9.66 -3.02
C GLY A 27 -8.67 -9.17 -3.84
N ASP A 28 -8.46 -7.85 -3.96
CA ASP A 28 -7.27 -7.32 -4.63
C ASP A 28 -6.00 -7.75 -3.90
N LYS A 29 -5.03 -8.27 -4.67
CA LYS A 29 -3.69 -8.56 -4.17
C LYS A 29 -2.88 -7.28 -4.09
N LEU A 30 -2.34 -6.99 -2.92
CA LEU A 30 -1.45 -5.85 -2.69
C LEU A 30 -0.03 -6.35 -2.42
N VAL A 31 0.94 -5.64 -2.98
CA VAL A 31 2.36 -5.77 -2.65
C VAL A 31 2.67 -4.75 -1.56
N ILE A 32 3.30 -5.20 -0.48
CA ILE A 32 3.78 -4.36 0.61
C ILE A 32 5.30 -4.35 0.55
N ILE A 33 5.88 -3.18 0.38
CA ILE A 33 7.32 -2.96 0.37
C ILE A 33 7.66 -2.17 1.63
N LYS A 34 8.61 -2.68 2.41
CA LYS A 34 9.16 -1.98 3.57
C LYS A 34 10.49 -1.37 3.19
N ASN A 35 10.59 -0.05 3.27
CA ASN A 35 11.83 0.68 3.13
C ASN A 35 12.04 1.47 4.43
N ASP A 36 13.05 1.14 5.22
CA ASP A 36 13.33 1.75 6.53
C ASP A 36 12.10 1.96 7.43
N HIS A 37 11.64 3.23 7.53
CA HIS A 37 10.57 3.70 8.39
C HIS A 37 9.23 3.87 7.64
N GLN A 38 9.17 3.48 6.37
CA GLN A 38 7.99 3.61 5.51
C GLN A 38 7.52 2.26 4.98
N LEU A 39 6.20 2.13 4.87
CA LEU A 39 5.54 1.03 4.17
C LEU A 39 4.87 1.61 2.93
N ILE A 40 5.26 1.08 1.77
CA ILE A 40 4.67 1.42 0.49
C ILE A 40 3.77 0.27 0.08
N MET A 41 2.52 0.57 -0.25
CA MET A 41 1.55 -0.41 -0.71
C MET A 41 1.15 -0.11 -2.16
N LYS A 42 1.16 -1.13 -3.01
CA LYS A 42 0.72 -1.04 -4.41
C LYS A 42 -0.12 -2.25 -4.79
N LYS A 43 -0.92 -2.15 -5.85
CA LYS A 43 -1.59 -3.31 -6.43
C LYS A 43 -0.59 -4.23 -7.11
N ALA A 44 -0.74 -5.54 -6.92
CA ALA A 44 0.09 -6.53 -7.58
C ALA A 44 -0.06 -6.50 -9.10
N SER A 45 -1.24 -6.14 -9.62
CA SER A 45 -1.49 -5.96 -11.06
C SER A 45 -0.62 -4.87 -11.69
N ASP A 46 -0.24 -3.86 -10.90
CA ASP A 46 0.48 -2.69 -11.38
C ASP A 46 1.99 -2.87 -11.21
N PHE A 47 2.39 -3.77 -10.32
CA PHE A 47 3.78 -4.07 -9.97
C PHE A 47 4.57 -4.72 -11.12
N ASP A 48 3.91 -5.54 -11.94
CA ASP A 48 4.54 -6.31 -13.02
C ASP A 48 5.10 -5.41 -14.15
N LYS A 49 4.57 -4.18 -14.28
CA LYS A 49 4.97 -3.27 -15.37
C LYS A 49 6.24 -2.47 -15.07
N ASN A 50 6.61 -2.27 -13.80
CA ASN A 50 7.66 -1.32 -13.39
C ASN A 50 8.61 -1.86 -12.30
N LEU A 51 8.76 -3.18 -12.20
CA LEU A 51 9.49 -3.86 -11.12
C LEU A 51 10.91 -3.32 -10.87
N LYS A 52 11.64 -2.92 -11.91
CA LYS A 52 13.00 -2.37 -11.79
C LYS A 52 13.01 -1.01 -11.11
N ASP A 53 12.16 -0.09 -11.58
CA ASP A 53 12.09 1.29 -11.09
C ASP A 53 11.52 1.34 -9.66
N ASP A 54 10.57 0.45 -9.37
CA ASP A 54 9.96 0.33 -8.04
C ASP A 54 10.92 -0.21 -6.97
N ILE A 55 11.86 -1.09 -7.36
CA ILE A 55 12.93 -1.57 -6.47
C ILE A 55 13.99 -0.47 -6.24
N GLU A 56 14.28 0.35 -7.25
CA GLU A 56 15.20 1.48 -7.09
C GLU A 56 14.64 2.59 -6.19
N PHE A 57 13.34 2.88 -6.25
CA PHE A 57 12.69 3.84 -5.34
C PHE A 57 12.62 3.35 -3.88
N ALA A 58 12.67 2.03 -3.68
CA ALA A 58 12.62 1.41 -2.36
C ALA A 58 14.00 1.23 -1.69
N ARG A 59 15.11 1.60 -2.36
CA ARG A 59 16.44 1.72 -1.76
C ARG A 59 16.67 3.12 -1.19
#